data_AF-A0A2M9P656-F1
#
_entry.id   AF-A0A2M9P656-F1
#
_cell.length_a   1.000
_cell.length_b   1.000
_cell.length_c   1.000
_cell.angle_alpha   90.00
_cell.angle_beta   90.00
_cell.angle_gamma   90.00
#
_symmetry.space_group_name_H-M   'P 1'
#
loop_
_entity.id
_entity.type
_entity.pdbx_description
1 polymer ?
#
loop_
_entity_poly.entity_id
_entity_poly.type
_entity_poly.pdbx_seq_one_letter_code
_entity_poly.pdbx_strand_id
1 'polypeptide(L)' 'LEAINTGHPGSISTIHADSPVLALERLALMVMRVGNRQARRDVLEYAARTIDVIVQVGRRGGRRGVLEVHLPASNLLWVG' A
#
# COMPACT_ATOMS: atom_id res chain seq x y z
N LEU A 1 -4.93 -4.86 9.57
CA LEU A 1 -4.59 -5.75 8.43
C LEU A 1 -5.41 -7.05 8.44
N GLU A 2 -5.99 -7.46 9.58
CA GLU A 2 -6.83 -8.66 9.65
C GLU A 2 -7.98 -8.68 8.63
N ALA A 3 -8.64 -7.55 8.35
CA ALA A 3 -9.70 -7.49 7.34
C ALA A 3 -9.24 -7.78 5.89
N ILE A 4 -7.95 -7.61 5.58
CA ILE A 4 -7.37 -7.98 4.27
C ILE A 4 -7.02 -9.48 4.26
N ASN A 5 -6.73 -10.05 5.44
CA ASN A 5 -6.26 -11.42 5.63
C ASN A 5 -7.36 -12.45 5.90
N THR A 6 -8.63 -12.06 6.01
CA THR A 6 -9.77 -13.00 6.20
C THR A 6 -10.27 -13.63 4.90
N GLY A 7 -9.52 -13.50 3.79
CA GLY A 7 -9.88 -14.16 2.53
C GLY A 7 -11.03 -13.48 1.78
N HIS A 8 -11.02 -12.15 1.68
CA HIS A 8 -11.88 -11.41 0.75
C HIS A 8 -11.08 -10.97 -0.48
N PRO A 9 -10.92 -11.85 -1.49
CA PRO A 9 -10.39 -11.43 -2.79
C PRO A 9 -11.21 -10.27 -3.34
N GLY A 10 -10.52 -9.25 -3.87
CA GLY A 10 -11.17 -8.03 -4.39
C GLY A 10 -11.43 -6.92 -3.37
N SER A 11 -10.77 -6.97 -2.20
CA SER A 11 -10.84 -5.87 -1.22
C SER A 11 -10.30 -4.56 -1.81
N ILE A 12 -11.06 -3.47 -1.67
CA ILE A 12 -10.66 -2.12 -2.09
C ILE A 12 -10.70 -1.20 -0.87
N SER A 13 -9.67 -0.37 -0.72
CA SER A 13 -9.61 0.66 0.31
C SER A 13 -8.95 1.93 -0.25
N THR A 14 -9.01 3.01 0.52
CA THR A 14 -8.40 4.29 0.14
C THR A 14 -7.54 4.81 1.28
N ILE A 15 -6.46 5.51 0.93
CA ILE A 15 -5.57 6.16 1.88
C ILE A 15 -5.06 7.46 1.27
N HIS A 16 -4.96 8.50 2.10
CA HIS A 16 -4.37 9.76 1.69
C HIS A 16 -2.84 9.67 1.73
N ALA A 17 -2.20 9.74 0.56
CA ALA A 17 -0.76 9.82 0.39
C ALA A 17 -0.39 10.53 -0.91
N ASP A 18 0.78 11.17 -0.93
CA ASP A 18 1.28 11.91 -2.08
C ASP A 18 1.97 11.02 -3.13
N SER A 19 2.25 9.77 -2.78
CA SER A 19 2.77 8.74 -3.69
C SER A 19 2.38 7.33 -3.22
N PRO A 20 2.44 6.31 -4.10
CA PRO A 20 2.21 4.91 -3.71
C PRO A 20 3.15 4.42 -2.61
N VAL A 21 4.42 4.82 -2.63
CA VAL A 21 5.40 4.46 -1.59
C VAL A 21 5.01 5.07 -0.26
N LEU A 22 4.62 6.35 -0.23
CA LEU A 22 4.14 7.01 0.99
C LEU A 22 2.82 6.41 1.51
N ALA A 23 1.99 5.81 0.64
CA ALA A 23 0.81 5.09 1.06
C ALA A 23 1.16 3.85 1.90
N LEU A 24 2.17 3.07 1.47
CA LEU A 24 2.68 1.92 2.23
C LEU A 24 3.28 2.36 3.57
N GLU A 25 4.05 3.45 3.58
CA GLU A 25 4.60 4.03 4.81
C GLU A 25 3.52 4.42 5.81
N ARG A 26 2.47 5.09 5.32
CA ARG A 26 1.36 5.51 6.15
C ARG A 26 0.57 4.31 6.69
N LEU A 27 0.37 3.29 5.87
CA LEU A 27 -0.21 2.01 6.31
C LEU A 27 0.62 1.39 7.44
N ALA A 28 1.94 1.32 7.29
CA ALA A 28 2.82 0.79 8.32
C ALA A 28 2.72 1.58 9.62
N LEU A 29 2.73 2.91 9.56
CA LEU A 29 2.54 3.76 10.73
C LEU A 29 1.19 3.56 11.41
N MET A 30 0.10 3.39 10.65
CA MET A 30 -1.22 3.11 11.22
C MET A 30 -1.26 1.77 11.96
N VAL A 31 -0.64 0.73 11.40
CA VAL A 31 -0.56 -0.60 12.02
C VAL A 31 0.27 -0.55 13.31
N MET A 32 1.41 0.15 13.29
CA MET A 32 2.28 0.27 14.46
C MET A 32 1.62 1.03 15.62
N ARG A 33 0.73 2.00 15.33
CA ARG A 33 -0.01 2.75 16.36
C ARG A 33 -1.00 1.90 17.17
N VAL A 34 -1.42 0.75 16.66
CA VAL A 34 -2.33 -0.18 17.36
C VAL A 34 -1.61 -0.95 18.47
N GLY A 35 -0.32 -0.67 18.71
CA GLY A 35 0.47 -1.29 19.79
C GLY A 35 1.08 -2.64 19.41
N ASN A 36 1.06 -2.97 18.11
CA ASN A 36 1.65 -4.21 17.63
C ASN A 36 3.18 -4.10 17.61
N ARG A 37 3.90 -5.11 18.12
CA ARG A 37 5.37 -5.14 18.22
C ARG A 37 6.09 -5.45 16.89
N GLN A 38 5.38 -5.40 15.76
CA GLN A 38 5.98 -5.70 14.46
C GLN A 38 6.97 -4.60 14.07
N ALA A 39 8.15 -5.00 13.56
CA ALA A 39 9.08 -4.02 13.02
C ALA A 39 8.47 -3.37 11.77
N ARG A 40 8.73 -2.08 11.57
CA ARG A 40 8.24 -1.32 10.40
C ARG A 40 8.53 -2.05 9.08
N ARG A 41 9.72 -2.63 8.96
CA ARG A 41 10.14 -3.40 7.77
C ARG A 41 9.20 -4.58 7.50
N ASP A 42 8.85 -5.34 8.52
CA ASP A 42 8.01 -6.53 8.40
C ASP A 42 6.59 -6.14 7.95
N VAL A 43 6.07 -5.02 8.46
CA VAL A 43 4.75 -4.50 8.04
C VAL A 43 4.77 -4.04 6.58
N LEU A 44 5.84 -3.36 6.16
CA LEU A 44 6.00 -2.91 4.76
C LEU A 44 6.13 -4.09 3.82
N GLU A 45 6.95 -5.08 4.16
CA GLU A 45 7.14 -6.29 3.36
C GLU A 45 5.83 -7.08 3.24
N TYR A 46 5.14 -7.27 4.36
CA TYR A 46 3.83 -7.93 4.36
C TYR A 46 2.82 -7.16 3.51
N ALA A 47 2.71 -5.84 3.67
CA ALA A 47 1.80 -5.02 2.88
C ALA A 47 2.11 -5.06 1.38
N ALA A 48 3.39 -5.00 0.99
CA ALA A 48 3.80 -5.08 -0.41
C ALA A 48 3.52 -6.46 -1.04
N ARG A 49 3.49 -7.54 -0.25
CA ARG A 49 3.11 -8.88 -0.72
C ARG A 49 1.60 -9.09 -0.80
N THR A 50 0.83 -8.39 0.04
CA THR A 50 -0.62 -8.57 0.11
C THR A 50 -1.39 -7.59 -0.78
N ILE A 51 -0.83 -6.42 -1.09
CA ILE A 51 -1.48 -5.42 -1.94
C ILE A 51 -1.05 -5.65 -3.39
N ASP A 52 -1.99 -6.08 -4.22
CA ASP A 52 -1.74 -6.37 -5.64
C ASP A 52 -1.44 -5.11 -6.46
N VAL A 53 -2.22 -4.05 -6.24
CA VAL A 53 -2.20 -2.81 -7.02
C VAL A 53 -2.42 -1.61 -6.12
N ILE A 54 -1.66 -0.54 -6.35
CA ILE A 54 -1.92 0.80 -5.80
C ILE A 54 -2.17 1.75 -6.97
N VAL A 55 -3.34 2.40 -6.98
CA VAL A 55 -3.69 3.43 -7.98
C VAL A 55 -3.60 4.81 -7.33
N GLN A 56 -2.62 5.60 -7.74
CA GLN A 56 -2.53 7.00 -7.32
C GLN A 56 -3.51 7.83 -8.13
N VAL A 57 -4.48 8.45 -7.45
CA VAL A 57 -5.45 9.36 -8.08
C VAL A 57 -5.15 10.78 -7.65
N GLY A 58 -5.12 11.71 -8.61
CA GLY A 58 -4.88 13.11 -8.31
C GLY A 58 -5.30 14.02 -9.46
N ARG A 59 -4.73 15.22 -9.50
CA ARG A 59 -5.01 16.20 -10.55
C ARG A 59 -3.73 16.54 -11.32
N ARG A 60 -3.82 16.55 -12.65
CA ARG A 60 -2.76 17.03 -13.54
C ARG A 60 -3.38 18.02 -14.53
N GLY A 61 -2.87 19.25 -14.55
CA GLY A 61 -3.46 20.33 -15.37
C GLY A 61 -4.94 20.61 -15.03
N GLY A 62 -5.29 20.59 -13.74
CA GLY A 62 -6.66 20.81 -13.25
C GLY A 62 -7.64 19.64 -13.42
N ARG A 63 -7.31 18.64 -14.25
CA ARG A 63 -8.16 17.48 -14.53
C ARG A 63 -7.86 16.35 -13.53
N ARG A 64 -8.91 15.73 -12.97
CA ARG A 64 -8.79 14.56 -12.10
C ARG A 64 -8.57 13.30 -12.93
N GLY A 65 -7.64 12.45 -12.52
CA GLY A 65 -7.36 11.17 -13.18
C GLY A 65 -6.38 10.30 -12.41
N VAL A 66 -6.09 9.13 -12.98
CA VAL A 66 -5.01 8.25 -12.53
C VAL A 66 -3.68 8.91 -12.87
N LEU A 67 -2.82 9.06 -11.86
CA LEU A 67 -1.47 9.62 -12.01
C LEU A 67 -0.44 8.51 -12.14
N GLU A 68 -0.62 7.41 -11.41
CA GLU A 68 0.31 6.28 -11.37
C GLU A 68 -0.46 4.99 -11.04
N VAL A 69 -0.02 3.88 -11.63
CA VAL A 69 -0.41 2.52 -11.23
C VAL A 69 0.86 1.82 -10.78
N HIS A 70 0.92 1.47 -9.51
CA HIS A 70 2.08 0.85 -8.88
C HIS A 70 1.76 -0.59 -8.50
N LEU A 71 2.68 -1.50 -8.82
CA LEU A 71 2.59 -2.94 -8.53
C LEU A 71 3.65 -3.28 -7.47
N PRO A 72 3.31 -3.34 -6.17
CA PRO A 72 4.29 -3.50 -5.11
C PRO A 72 5.09 -4.80 -5.20
N ALA A 73 4.44 -5.90 -5.59
CA ALA A 73 5.06 -7.22 -5.71
C ALA A 73 6.10 -7.32 -6.83
N SER A 74 5.99 -6.49 -7.89
CA SER A 74 6.91 -6.53 -9.03
C SER A 74 8.32 -6.05 -8.69
N ASN A 75 8.47 -5.27 -7.62
CA ASN A 75 9.75 -4.72 -7.20
C ASN A 75 10.58 -5.68 -6.32
N LEU A 76 9.98 -6.80 -5.88
CA LEU A 76 10.66 -7.84 -5.08
C LEU A 76 11.25 -8.98 -5.93
N LEU A 77 10.87 -9.11 -7.20
CA LEU A 77 11.34 -10.20 -8.07
C LEU A 77 12.70 -9.94 -8.75
N TRP A 78 13.33 -8.79 -8.48
CA TRP A 78 14.64 -8.38 -9.03
C TRP A 78 15.71 -8.14 -7.96
N VAL A 79 15.76 -9.00 -6.93
CA VAL A 79 16.91 -9.08 -6.03
C VAL A 79 17.47 -10.49 -6.12
N GLY A 80 18.34 -10.69 -7.10
CA GLY A 80 19.16 -11.89 -7.32
C GLY A 80 20.56 -11.46 -7.73
#